data_AF-A0A0C2BXH5-F1
#
_entry.id   AF-A0A0C2BXH5-F1
#
_cell.length_a   1.000
_cell.length_b   1.000
_cell.length_c   1.000
_cell.angle_alpha   90.00
_cell.angle_beta   90.00
_cell.angle_gamma   90.00
#
_symmetry.space_group_name_H-M   'P 1'
#
loop_
_entity.id
_entity.type
_entity.pdbx_description
1 polymer ?
#
loop_
_entity_poly.entity_id
_entity_poly.type
_entity_poly.pdbx_seq_one_letter_code
_entity_poly.pdbx_strand_id
1 'polypeptide(L)'
;NQLPNNIREIALIVLQFRAEIGSEVKLPDMKEYERSIVEYFQKDFKSDLISVNVLTDSFITSEIVRSGLTLLPFLVIGFVIMATFSSITFSISATALKQMNIHK
;
A
#
# COMPACT_ATOMS: atom_id res chain seq x y z
N ASN A 1 -36.13 15.62 -30.60
CA ASN A 1 -34.96 15.18 -31.40
C ASN A 1 -33.89 14.63 -30.47
N GLN A 2 -33.93 13.33 -30.18
CA GLN A 2 -32.82 12.64 -29.51
C GLN A 2 -31.77 12.30 -30.57
N LEU A 3 -30.53 12.73 -30.35
CA LEU A 3 -29.39 12.40 -31.21
C LEU A 3 -29.18 10.88 -31.22
N PRO A 4 -28.81 10.27 -32.36
CA PRO A 4 -28.57 8.83 -32.44
C PRO A 4 -27.37 8.48 -31.56
N ASN A 5 -27.61 7.69 -30.50
CA ASN A 5 -26.58 7.25 -29.58
C ASN A 5 -25.81 6.07 -30.19
N ASN A 6 -24.51 6.24 -30.43
CA ASN A 6 -23.62 5.26 -31.08
C ASN A 6 -22.81 4.41 -30.07
N ILE A 7 -23.33 4.24 -28.85
CA ILE A 7 -22.69 3.41 -27.84
C ILE A 7 -23.03 1.95 -28.14
N ARG A 8 -22.04 1.23 -28.68
CA ARG A 8 -22.17 -0.20 -29.05
C ARG A 8 -22.04 -1.13 -27.85
N GLU A 9 -21.23 -0.77 -26.84
CA GLU A 9 -20.98 -1.55 -25.63
C GLU A 9 -20.41 -0.65 -24.52
N ILE A 10 -20.74 -0.97 -23.26
CA ILE A 10 -20.23 -0.27 -22.07
C ILE A 10 -19.55 -1.31 -21.18
N ALA A 11 -18.22 -1.23 -21.06
CA ALA A 11 -17.42 -2.16 -20.26
C ALA A 11 -17.10 -1.65 -18.84
N LEU A 12 -17.26 -0.35 -18.59
CA LEU A 12 -16.92 0.28 -17.31
C LEU A 12 -17.84 1.47 -17.02
N ILE A 13 -18.31 1.57 -15.78
CA ILE A 13 -19.04 2.73 -15.27
C ILE A 13 -18.26 3.27 -14.07
N VAL A 14 -17.98 4.58 -14.07
CA VAL A 14 -17.26 5.25 -12.99
C VAL A 14 -18.19 6.25 -12.33
N LEU A 15 -18.32 6.15 -11.01
CA LEU A 15 -19.05 7.11 -10.18
C LEU A 15 -18.05 7.82 -9.27
N GLN A 16 -18.00 9.14 -9.37
CA GLN A 16 -17.16 9.97 -8.51
C GLN A 16 -18.04 10.79 -7.56
N PHE A 17 -17.88 10.55 -6.26
CA PHE A 17 -18.50 11.34 -5.21
C PHE A 17 -17.46 12.31 -4.64
N ARG A 18 -17.86 13.58 -4.48
CA ARG A 18 -17.04 14.61 -3.83
C ARG A 18 -17.84 15.18 -2.68
N ALA A 19 -17.29 15.14 -1.48
CA ALA A 19 -17.88 15.72 -0.29
C ALA A 19 -17.00 16.87 0.20
N GLU A 20 -17.63 17.99 0.58
CA GLU A 20 -16.95 19.08 1.28
C GLU A 20 -17.11 18.87 2.78
N ILE A 21 -15.99 18.88 3.49
CA ILE A 21 -15.98 18.70 4.95
C ILE A 21 -16.34 20.04 5.58
N GLY A 22 -17.56 20.15 6.11
CA GLY A 22 -17.97 21.29 6.93
C GLY A 22 -17.25 21.31 8.28
N SER A 23 -17.29 22.45 8.99
CA SER A 23 -16.61 22.64 10.28
C SER A 23 -17.07 21.67 11.39
N GLU A 24 -18.25 21.08 11.24
CA GLU A 24 -18.83 20.16 12.23
C GLU A 24 -18.38 18.70 12.04
N VAL A 25 -17.87 18.35 10.85
CA VAL A 25 -17.46 16.98 10.54
C VAL A 25 -16.00 16.79 10.91
N LYS A 26 -15.74 15.85 11.82
CA LYS A 26 -14.36 15.51 12.20
C LYS A 26 -13.76 14.56 11.15
N LEU A 27 -12.46 14.70 10.91
CA LEU A 27 -11.71 13.78 10.05
C LEU A 27 -11.91 12.28 10.38
N PRO A 28 -11.87 11.81 11.64
CA PRO A 28 -12.08 10.39 11.96
C PRO A 28 -13.44 9.88 11.49
N ASP A 29 -14.51 10.67 11.68
CA ASP A 29 -15.86 10.30 11.31
C ASP A 29 -15.99 10.15 9.78
N MET A 30 -15.32 11.02 9.02
CA MET A 30 -15.24 10.90 7.55
C MET A 30 -14.49 9.64 7.11
N LYS A 31 -13.37 9.30 7.77
CA LYS A 31 -12.62 8.08 7.46
C LYS A 31 -13.44 6.82 7.74
N GLU A 32 -14.21 6.83 8.82
CA GLU A 32 -15.11 5.73 9.18
C GLU A 32 -16.24 5.57 8.17
N TYR A 33 -16.83 6.69 7.72
CA TYR A 33 -17.79 6.69 6.61
C TYR A 33 -17.18 6.07 5.34
N GLU A 34 -16.02 6.55 4.88
CA GLU A 34 -15.36 5.99 3.70
C GLU A 34 -15.04 4.51 3.84
N ARG A 35 -14.58 4.08 5.03
CA ARG A 35 -14.30 2.66 5.32
C ARG A 35 -15.57 1.82 5.28
N SER A 36 -16.68 2.30 5.84
CA SER A 36 -17.96 1.57 5.84
C SER A 36 -18.48 1.28 4.43
N ILE A 37 -18.31 2.22 3.50
CA ILE A 37 -18.68 2.03 2.08
C ILE A 37 -17.83 0.92 1.47
N VAL A 38 -16.50 1.00 1.65
CA VAL A 38 -15.58 -0.01 1.12
C VAL A 38 -15.90 -1.39 1.69
N GLU A 39 -16.16 -1.48 2.99
CA GLU A 39 -16.49 -2.74 3.64
C GLU A 39 -17.78 -3.36 3.11
N TYR A 40 -18.84 -2.56 2.94
CA TYR A 40 -20.09 -3.04 2.36
C TYR A 40 -19.89 -3.63 0.96
N PHE A 41 -19.18 -2.92 0.08
CA PHE A 41 -18.97 -3.39 -1.30
C PHE A 41 -17.98 -4.56 -1.41
N GLN A 42 -17.08 -4.73 -0.43
CA GLN A 42 -16.14 -5.86 -0.40
C GLN A 42 -16.71 -7.12 0.26
N LYS A 43 -17.54 -6.97 1.31
CA LYS A 43 -17.99 -8.08 2.14
C LYS A 43 -19.44 -8.49 1.86
N ASP A 44 -20.33 -7.52 1.72
CA ASP A 44 -21.77 -7.74 1.70
C ASP A 44 -22.36 -7.71 0.28
N PHE A 45 -21.83 -6.85 -0.58
CA PHE A 45 -22.28 -6.76 -1.96
C PHE A 45 -21.77 -7.95 -2.78
N LYS A 46 -22.71 -8.74 -3.31
CA LYS A 46 -22.43 -9.80 -4.29
C LYS A 46 -23.36 -9.66 -5.48
N SER A 47 -22.79 -9.64 -6.67
CA SER A 47 -23.53 -9.65 -7.93
C SER A 47 -22.78 -10.51 -8.93
N ASP A 48 -23.49 -11.37 -9.64
CA ASP A 48 -22.91 -12.20 -10.72
C ASP A 48 -22.75 -11.42 -12.03
N LEU A 49 -23.32 -10.21 -12.10
CA LEU A 49 -23.39 -9.41 -13.32
C LEU A 49 -22.41 -8.24 -13.32
N ILE A 50 -22.10 -7.68 -12.15
CA ILE A 50 -21.25 -6.49 -12.02
C ILE A 50 -20.23 -6.63 -10.88
N SER A 51 -18.98 -6.26 -11.17
CA SER A 51 -17.94 -6.10 -10.16
C SER A 51 -17.84 -4.63 -9.78
N VAL A 52 -17.98 -4.33 -8.49
CA VAL A 52 -17.86 -2.97 -7.96
C VAL A 52 -16.52 -2.80 -7.27
N ASN A 53 -15.71 -1.88 -7.78
CA ASN A 53 -14.43 -1.50 -7.18
C ASN A 53 -14.56 -0.11 -6.57
N VAL A 54 -14.47 -0.03 -5.24
CA VAL A 54 -14.52 1.23 -4.49
C VAL A 54 -13.10 1.72 -4.22
N LEU A 55 -12.85 3.01 -4.46
CA LEU A 55 -11.60 3.69 -4.18
C LEU A 55 -11.88 4.93 -3.33
N THR A 56 -11.26 5.01 -2.16
CA THR A 56 -11.33 6.16 -1.25
C THR A 56 -9.94 6.52 -0.74
N ASP A 57 -9.73 7.79 -0.37
CA ASP A 57 -8.42 8.28 0.09
C ASP A 57 -7.96 7.55 1.36
N SER A 58 -8.89 7.29 2.29
CA SER A 58 -8.62 6.53 3.51
C SER A 58 -8.19 5.09 3.21
N PHE A 59 -8.84 4.44 2.24
CA PHE A 59 -8.50 3.08 1.85
C PHE A 59 -7.12 3.00 1.20
N ILE A 60 -6.84 3.90 0.24
CA ILE A 60 -5.53 3.96 -0.43
C ILE A 60 -4.41 4.21 0.56
N THR A 61 -4.61 5.14 1.52
CA THR A 61 -3.60 5.42 2.55
C THR A 61 -3.32 4.19 3.41
N SER A 62 -4.36 3.49 3.86
CA SER A 62 -4.21 2.24 4.63
C SER A 62 -3.43 1.19 3.84
N GLU A 63 -3.71 1.07 2.54
CA GLU A 63 -3.06 0.11 1.66
C GLU A 63 -1.60 0.43 1.34
N ILE A 64 -1.25 1.71 1.25
CA ILE A 64 0.14 2.16 1.16
C ILE A 64 0.90 1.77 2.44
N VAL A 65 0.33 2.05 3.61
CA VAL A 65 0.96 1.70 4.90
C VAL A 65 1.15 0.19 5.03
N ARG A 66 0.10 -0.60 4.73
CA ARG A 66 0.18 -2.06 4.75
C ARG A 66 1.24 -2.60 3.79
N SER A 67 1.32 -2.05 2.59
CA SER A 67 2.34 -2.43 1.60
C SER A 67 3.75 -2.11 2.09
N GLY A 68 3.94 -0.93 2.71
CA GLY A 68 5.21 -0.55 3.33
C GLY A 68 5.62 -1.49 4.47
N LEU A 69 4.68 -1.83 5.36
CA LEU A 69 4.91 -2.77 6.46
C LEU A 69 5.27 -4.18 5.97
N THR A 70 4.67 -4.61 4.86
CA THR A 70 4.98 -5.93 4.25
C THR A 70 6.41 -5.99 3.72
N LEU A 71 7.02 -4.85 3.40
CA LEU A 71 8.39 -4.76 2.88
C LEU A 71 9.46 -4.75 3.97
N LEU A 72 9.11 -4.32 5.19
CA LEU A 72 10.00 -4.27 6.35
C LEU A 72 10.70 -5.61 6.68
N PRO A 73 10.04 -6.77 6.74
CA PRO A 73 10.72 -8.03 7.08
C PRO A 73 11.81 -8.38 6.06
N PHE A 74 11.58 -8.11 4.78
CA PHE A 74 12.58 -8.34 3.73
C PHE A 74 13.80 -7.42 3.90
N LEU A 75 13.57 -6.16 4.25
CA LEU A 75 14.64 -5.21 4.53
C LEU A 75 15.52 -5.68 5.71
N VAL A 76 14.89 -6.13 6.79
CA VAL A 76 15.61 -6.62 7.99
C VAL A 76 16.47 -7.83 7.63
N ILE A 77 15.93 -8.80 6.89
CA ILE A 77 16.69 -9.98 6.46
C ILE A 77 17.87 -9.57 5.58
N GLY A 78 17.64 -8.68 4.60
CA GLY A 78 18.70 -8.17 3.75
C GLY A 78 19.82 -7.48 4.54
N PHE A 79 19.46 -6.69 5.54
CA PHE A 79 20.42 -6.02 6.42
C PHE A 79 21.25 -7.01 7.24
N VAL A 80 20.63 -8.05 7.79
CA VAL A 80 21.33 -9.11 8.55
C VAL A 80 22.32 -9.86 7.67
N ILE A 81 21.92 -10.22 6.44
CA ILE A 81 22.81 -10.91 5.50
C ILE A 81 23.98 -9.99 5.11
N MET A 82 23.73 -8.71 4.81
CA MET A 82 24.78 -7.74 4.48
C MET A 82 25.75 -7.55 5.65
N ALA A 83 25.25 -7.39 6.88
CA ALA A 83 26.07 -7.17 8.06
C ALA A 83 26.95 -8.39 8.38
N THR A 84 26.39 -9.60 8.32
CA THR A 84 27.14 -10.84 8.57
C THR A 84 28.22 -11.07 7.53
N PHE A 85 27.88 -10.97 6.24
CA PHE A 85 28.85 -11.13 5.15
C PHE A 85 29.96 -10.07 5.20
N SER A 86 29.60 -8.81 5.46
CA SER A 86 30.58 -7.72 5.57
C SER A 86 31.50 -7.93 6.77
N SER A 87 30.97 -8.33 7.92
CA SER A 87 31.76 -8.62 9.12
C SER A 87 32.77 -9.76 8.90
N ILE A 88 32.31 -10.87 8.32
CA ILE A 88 33.18 -12.03 8.02
C ILE A 88 34.29 -11.63 7.03
N THR A 89 33.92 -10.97 5.94
CA THR A 89 34.87 -10.54 4.90
C THR A 89 35.89 -9.54 5.47
N PHE A 90 35.43 -8.62 6.31
CA PHE A 90 36.28 -7.65 6.99
C PHE A 90 37.27 -8.33 7.96
N SER A 91 36.81 -9.28 8.79
CA SER A 91 37.68 -10.01 9.72
C SER A 91 38.76 -10.83 9.01
N ILE A 92 38.40 -11.51 7.92
CA ILE A 92 39.37 -12.26 7.10
C ILE A 92 40.39 -11.31 6.48
N SER A 93 39.93 -10.21 5.89
CA SER A 93 40.81 -9.21 5.25
C SER A 93 41.75 -8.55 6.26
N ALA A 94 41.25 -8.22 7.46
CA ALA A 94 42.05 -7.64 8.53
C ALA A 94 43.16 -8.59 9.02
N THR A 95 42.88 -9.89 9.05
CA THR A 95 43.87 -10.93 9.40
C THR A 95 44.88 -11.14 8.27
N ALA A 96 44.40 -11.24 7.01
CA ALA A 96 45.23 -11.48 5.83
C ALA A 96 46.21 -10.31 5.55
N LEU A 97 45.75 -9.07 5.76
CA LEU A 97 46.58 -7.87 5.61
C LEU A 97 47.41 -7.55 6.86
N LYS A 98 47.41 -8.42 7.90
CA LYS A 98 48.05 -8.18 9.20
C LYS A 98 47.71 -6.80 9.83
N GLN A 99 46.56 -6.23 9.47
CA GLN A 99 46.13 -4.91 9.96
C GLN A 99 45.62 -4.98 11.40
N MET A 100 45.29 -6.16 11.91
CA MET A 100 45.12 -6.39 13.35
C MET A 100 46.48 -6.37 14.05
N ASN A 101 46.98 -5.16 14.31
CA ASN A 101 48.14 -4.92 15.14
C ASN A 101 47.74 -5.13 16.63
N ILE A 102 47.65 -6.39 17.06
CA ILE A 102 47.52 -6.77 18.48
C ILE A 102 48.91 -6.81 19.16
N HIS A 103 50.00 -6.48 18.46
CA HIS A 103 51.34 -6.49 19.03
C HIS A 103 52.20 -5.31 18.55
N LYS A 104 52.49 -4.41 19.49
CA LYS A 104 53.60 -3.45 19.37
C LYS A 104 54.92 -4.20 19.21
#